data_AF-A0A2D5ZLF2-F1
#
_entry.id   AF-A0A2D5ZLF2-F1
#
_cell.length_a   1.000
_cell.length_b   1.000
_cell.length_c   1.000
_cell.angle_alpha   90.00
_cell.angle_beta   90.00
_cell.angle_gamma   90.00
#
_symmetry.space_group_name_H-M   'P 1'
#
loop_
_entity.id
_entity.type
_entity.pdbx_description
1 polymer ?
#
loop_
_entity_poly.entity_id
_entity_poly.type
_entity_poly.pdbx_seq_one_letter_code
_entity_poly.pdbx_strand_id
1 'polypeptide(L)' 'MSVRTGPGECSAASNLGPRVNSSYNNWYPGVGDSTDVVFVSSDLFGGLGRIDIWRHEREPGGA' A
#
# COMPACT_ATOMS: atom_id res chain seq x y z
N MET A 1 6.06 -1.47 -4.02
CA MET A 1 5.25 -2.71 -4.07
C MET A 1 5.56 -3.44 -5.36
N SER A 2 5.53 -4.77 -5.40
CA SER A 2 5.71 -5.55 -6.63
C SER A 2 4.42 -6.29 -6.97
N VAL A 3 4.31 -6.69 -8.25
CA VAL A 3 3.22 -7.53 -8.74
C VAL A 3 3.78 -8.93 -8.96
N ARG A 4 3.06 -9.96 -8.51
CA ARG A 4 3.41 -11.35 -8.82
C ARG A 4 3.15 -11.61 -10.30
N THR A 5 4.19 -11.92 -11.07
CA THR A 5 4.11 -12.20 -12.51
C THR A 5 4.03 -13.70 -12.80
N GLY A 6 4.43 -14.54 -11.84
CA GLY A 6 4.41 -16.00 -11.94
C GLY A 6 4.73 -16.69 -10.61
N PRO A 7 4.75 -18.03 -10.55
CA PRO A 7 5.16 -18.76 -9.36
C PRO A 7 6.60 -18.42 -8.97
N GLY A 8 6.77 -17.76 -7.81
CA GLY A 8 8.10 -17.30 -7.36
C GLY A 8 8.66 -16.09 -8.11
N GLU A 9 7.90 -15.52 -9.06
CA GLU A 9 8.33 -14.35 -9.85
C GLU A 9 7.55 -13.10 -9.46
N CYS A 10 8.30 -12.03 -9.21
CA CYS A 10 7.77 -10.71 -8.90
C CYS A 10 8.39 -9.68 -9.84
N SER A 11 7.60 -8.68 -10.23
CA SER A 11 8.13 -7.50 -10.89
C SER A 11 9.07 -6.71 -9.96
N ALA A 12 9.84 -5.79 -10.54
CA ALA A 12 10.53 -4.77 -9.75
C ALA A 12 9.53 -3.99 -8.89
N ALA A 13 9.93 -3.67 -7.66
CA ALA A 13 9.10 -2.87 -6.79
C ALA A 13 8.91 -1.46 -7.37
N SER A 14 7.67 -1.03 -7.55
CA SER A 14 7.31 0.33 -7.94
C SER A 14 6.79 1.14 -6.77
N ASN A 15 6.89 2.46 -6.87
CA ASN A 15 6.22 3.41 -5.99
C ASN A 15 4.79 3.62 -6.51
N LEU A 16 3.78 3.39 -5.66
CA LEU A 16 2.36 3.48 -6.00
C LEU A 16 1.78 4.88 -5.80
N GLY A 17 2.64 5.89 -5.67
CA GLY A 17 2.27 7.28 -5.45
C GLY A 17 2.09 7.65 -3.98
N PRO A 18 1.94 8.96 -3.68
CA PRO A 18 2.01 9.50 -2.32
C PRO A 18 0.86 9.05 -1.41
N ARG A 19 -0.23 8.50 -1.97
CA ARG A 19 -1.31 7.91 -1.17
C ARG A 19 -0.84 6.67 -0.41
N VAL A 20 -0.01 5.82 -1.04
CA VAL A 20 0.45 4.54 -0.47
C VAL A 20 1.92 4.60 -0.05
N ASN A 21 2.76 5.30 -0.80
CA ASN A 21 4.17 5.57 -0.49
C ASN A 21 4.31 7.06 -0.13
N SER A 22 3.83 7.42 1.06
CA SER A 22 3.94 8.77 1.59
C SER A 22 5.34 9.04 2.15
N SER A 23 5.63 10.30 2.51
CA SER A 23 6.84 10.67 3.25
C SER A 23 6.84 10.25 4.73
N TYR A 24 5.71 9.69 5.17
CA TYR A 24 5.50 9.17 6.52
C TYR A 24 5.97 7.73 6.62
N ASN A 25 6.03 7.21 7.84
CA ASN A 25 6.45 5.84 8.07
C ASN A 25 5.33 4.88 7.67
N ASN A 26 5.48 4.21 6.53
CA ASN A 26 4.50 3.22 6.07
C ASN A 26 5.07 1.80 6.27
N TRP A 27 4.51 1.09 7.25
CA TRP A 27 4.96 -0.23 7.66
C TRP A 27 3.91 -1.31 7.40
N TYR A 28 4.39 -2.55 7.37
CA TYR A 28 3.57 -3.77 7.32
C TYR A 28 2.47 -3.74 6.24
N PRO A 29 2.82 -3.59 4.95
CA PRO A 29 1.82 -3.59 3.89
C PRO A 29 1.11 -4.95 3.80
N GLY A 30 -0.21 -4.92 3.66
CA GLY A 30 -1.06 -6.07 3.39
C GLY A 30 -1.98 -5.82 2.20
N VAL A 31 -2.28 -6.85 1.42
CA VAL A 31 -3.22 -6.79 0.30
C VAL A 31 -4.51 -7.46 0.75
N GLY A 32 -5.65 -6.82 0.45
CA GLY A 32 -6.98 -7.40 0.71
C GLY A 32 -7.29 -8.59 -0.20
N ASP A 33 -8.45 -9.21 0.00
CA ASP A 33 -8.90 -10.35 -0.82
C ASP A 33 -9.06 -9.96 -2.30
N SER A 34 -9.48 -8.72 -2.56
CA SER A 34 -9.29 -8.08 -3.85
C SER A 34 -7.92 -7.40 -3.88
N THR A 35 -7.18 -7.61 -4.97
CA THR A 35 -5.87 -6.96 -5.21
C THR A 35 -5.97 -5.44 -5.34
N ASP A 36 -7.17 -4.89 -5.30
CA ASP A 36 -7.47 -3.46 -5.41
C ASP A 36 -7.40 -2.73 -4.06
N VAL A 37 -7.24 -3.44 -2.95
CA VAL A 37 -7.15 -2.83 -1.62
C VAL A 37 -5.80 -3.13 -0.98
N VAL A 38 -5.18 -2.08 -0.46
CA VAL A 38 -3.95 -2.16 0.33
C VAL A 38 -4.18 -1.58 1.72
N PHE A 39 -3.66 -2.28 2.73
CA PHE A 39 -3.58 -1.82 4.10
C PHE A 39 -2.13 -1.52 4.47
N VAL A 40 -1.90 -0.41 5.18
CA VAL A 40 -0.58 -0.05 5.74
C VAL A 40 -0.74 0.46 7.15
N SER A 41 0.25 0.23 8.01
CA SER A 41 0.37 0.90 9.30
C SER A 41 1.15 2.21 9.10
N SER A 42 0.61 3.35 9.52
CA SER A 42 1.26 4.65 9.30
C SER A 42 1.04 5.68 10.39
N ASP A 43 2.00 6.60 10.55
CA ASP A 43 1.95 7.82 11.36
C ASP A 43 1.42 9.04 10.56
N LEU A 44 0.68 8.78 9.48
CA LEU A 44 -0.09 9.79 8.76
C LEU A 44 -0.96 10.63 9.73
N PHE A 45 -1.03 11.93 9.47
CA PHE A 45 -1.78 12.87 10.30
C PHE A 45 -3.29 12.60 10.27
N GLY A 46 -3.96 12.79 11.41
CA GLY A 46 -5.41 12.61 11.56
C GLY A 46 -5.83 11.24 12.11
N GLY A 47 -4.88 10.39 12.46
CA GLY A 47 -5.11 9.14 13.18
C GLY A 47 -5.45 9.33 14.66
N LEU A 48 -5.78 8.24 15.34
CA LEU A 48 -6.15 8.22 16.76
C LEU A 48 -4.99 7.80 17.66
N GLY A 49 -3.93 7.22 17.09
CA GLY A 49 -2.74 6.76 17.79
C GLY A 49 -1.45 7.32 17.20
N ARG A 50 -0.33 6.73 17.62
CA ARG A 50 0.98 7.02 17.00
C ARG A 50 1.09 6.36 15.62
N ILE A 51 0.50 5.18 15.48
CA ILE A 51 0.49 4.37 14.25
C ILE A 51 -0.91 3.77 14.11
N ASP A 52 -1.57 4.09 13.00
CA ASP A 52 -2.92 3.64 12.70
C ASP A 52 -2.92 2.76 11.43
N ILE A 53 -4.00 1.99 11.24
CA ILE A 53 -4.21 1.20 10.03
C ILE A 53 -4.91 2.09 8.99
N TRP A 54 -4.28 2.25 7.84
CA TRP A 54 -4.79 3.01 6.71
C TRP A 54 -5.18 2.07 5.56
N ARG A 55 -6.31 2.34 4.93
CA ARG A 55 -6.83 1.59 3.78
C ARG A 55 -6.77 2.46 2.53
N HIS A 56 -6.19 1.93 1.47
CA HIS A 56 -6.13 2.55 0.16
C HIS A 56 -6.79 1.66 -0.89
N GLU A 57 -7.58 2.27 -1.77
CA GLU A 57 -8.18 1.61 -2.92
C GLU A 57 -7.43 2.01 -4.20
N ARG A 58 -7.33 1.08 -5.13
CA ARG A 58 -6.79 1.32 -6.47
C ARG A 58 -7.76 2.21 -7.25
N GLU A 59 -7.25 3.32 -7.78
CA GLU A 59 -8.05 4.19 -8.64
C GLU A 59 -8.33 3.51 -10.00
N PRO A 60 -9.54 3.65 -10.58
CA PRO A 60 -9.84 3.14 -11.91
C PRO A 60 -8.87 3.73 -12.94
N GLY A 61 -8.10 2.88 -13.62
CA GLY A 61 -7.11 3.29 -14.62
C GLY A 61 -5.75 3.74 -14.06
N GLY A 62 -5.54 3.67 -12.75
CA GLY A 62 -4.21 3.82 -12.16
C GLY A 62 -3.26 2.73 -12.64
N ALA A 63 -1.95 3.00 -12.64
CA ALA A 63 -0.92 1.97 -12.82
C ALA A 63 -0.89 1.03 -11.62
#